data_AF-A0A7Y2DUI4-F1
#
_entry.id   AF-A0A7Y2DUI4-F1
#
_cell.length_a   1.000
_cell.length_b   1.000
_cell.length_c   1.000
_cell.angle_alpha   90.00
_cell.angle_beta   90.00
_cell.angle_gamma   90.00
#
_symmetry.space_group_name_H-M   'P 1'
#
loop_
_entity.id
_entity.type
_entity.pdbx_description
1 polymer ?
#
loop_
_entity_poly.entity_id
_entity_poly.type
_entity_poly.pdbx_seq_one_letter_code
_entity_poly.pdbx_strand_id
1 'polypeptide(L)'
;WAATDNYMIVDAGEIGSLNGGHGHADTLSFELAAGGRPILVDSGTYTYNESKDLRDYFRSSEAHNTLTIDEKSSSEAGGKFSWETKAVPSVKNWLSEDRFDFFEGSHDGYQRLENSPATHTRSILFLKNDYWIMRDFVETAGKHSYKQNFNFDRKTRPEIRNLNGLDYVSETNSQGFGLELFTFGDNGNWRIKDGWVSNCYGDRDKAPLVQYVSKGVGPQEFFTFMVPNEKGFEKPEVIETTVEGGRAFVVNYRNYSDLFVFADGDGQIIRTEFFNTDFRFLWARMSPDDRLPEEFVLINGSNFSLDGRVVVQDPKGLDYAIARRFGDKLYVRTPKNVFNVSLPKNQSNTYILKTDMEE
;
A
#
# COMPACT_ATOMS: atom_id res chain seq x y z
N TRP A 1 -4.37 -20.82 -4.63
CA TRP A 1 -3.01 -21.12 -5.10
C TRP A 1 -3.06 -21.79 -6.46
N ALA A 2 -3.19 -20.96 -7.50
CA ALA A 2 -2.81 -21.27 -8.87
C ALA A 2 -1.43 -20.66 -9.19
N ALA A 3 -0.82 -21.11 -10.28
CA ALA A 3 0.48 -20.60 -10.75
C ALA A 3 0.43 -19.14 -11.25
N THR A 4 -0.75 -18.54 -11.29
CA THR A 4 -1.01 -17.15 -11.73
C THR A 4 -1.46 -16.26 -10.57
N ASP A 5 -1.48 -16.78 -9.34
CA ASP A 5 -1.98 -16.01 -8.20
C ASP A 5 -1.07 -14.82 -7.89
N ASN A 6 -1.72 -13.72 -7.53
CA ASN A 6 -1.09 -12.56 -6.93
C ASN A 6 -0.76 -12.89 -5.47
N TYR A 7 0.46 -12.60 -5.01
CA TYR A 7 0.80 -12.72 -3.60
C TYR A 7 1.83 -11.67 -3.17
N MET A 8 1.82 -11.38 -1.88
CA MET A 8 2.84 -10.60 -1.21
C MET A 8 3.26 -11.34 0.06
N ILE A 9 4.57 -11.37 0.33
CA ILE A 9 5.13 -11.80 1.60
C ILE A 9 5.63 -10.53 2.30
N VAL A 10 5.35 -10.36 3.58
CA VAL A 10 5.80 -9.21 4.38
C VAL A 10 6.62 -9.74 5.54
N ASP A 11 7.79 -9.15 5.78
CA ASP A 11 8.62 -9.47 6.95
C ASP A 11 8.41 -8.45 8.07
N ALA A 12 7.99 -8.94 9.23
CA ALA A 12 7.90 -8.17 10.47
C ALA A 12 8.49 -8.96 11.65
N GLY A 13 9.45 -9.86 11.36
CA GLY A 13 10.17 -10.64 12.35
C GLY A 13 11.32 -9.87 12.98
N GLU A 14 11.75 -10.32 14.17
CA GLU A 14 12.99 -9.84 14.77
C GLU A 14 14.19 -10.22 13.90
N ILE A 15 15.25 -9.39 13.95
CA ILE A 15 16.48 -9.61 13.19
C ILE A 15 17.27 -10.79 13.76
N GLY A 16 16.85 -11.98 13.35
CA GLY A 16 17.42 -13.28 13.67
C GLY A 16 17.42 -13.66 15.16
N SER A 17 17.69 -14.93 15.43
CA SER A 17 17.90 -15.42 16.79
C SER A 17 19.30 -15.07 17.32
N LEU A 18 19.49 -15.07 18.64
CA LEU A 18 20.75 -14.77 19.32
C LEU A 18 21.32 -13.39 18.95
N ASN A 19 22.51 -13.36 18.36
CA ASN A 19 23.18 -12.13 17.93
C ASN A 19 22.68 -11.62 16.56
N GLY A 20 21.73 -12.33 15.92
CA GLY A 20 21.17 -11.94 14.62
C GLY A 20 22.15 -12.05 13.47
N GLY A 21 23.22 -12.86 13.58
CA GLY A 21 24.34 -12.83 12.63
C GLY A 21 24.00 -13.20 11.18
N HIS A 22 22.89 -13.91 10.97
CA HIS A 22 22.34 -14.23 9.65
C HIS A 22 21.18 -13.32 9.23
N GLY A 23 20.66 -12.49 10.13
CA GLY A 23 19.59 -11.54 9.83
C GLY A 23 20.09 -10.41 8.93
N HIS A 24 19.13 -9.66 8.40
CA HIS A 24 19.31 -8.50 7.54
C HIS A 24 18.61 -7.28 8.17
N ALA A 25 18.78 -6.08 7.61
CA ALA A 25 18.06 -4.88 8.00
C ALA A 25 16.77 -4.75 7.16
N ASP A 26 15.96 -5.80 7.15
CA ASP A 26 14.83 -6.08 6.27
C ASP A 26 13.46 -5.89 6.95
N THR A 27 13.44 -5.34 8.17
CA THR A 27 12.20 -5.12 8.92
C THR A 27 11.18 -4.28 8.12
N LEU A 28 9.95 -4.78 8.03
CA LEU A 28 8.83 -4.29 7.21
C LEU A 28 9.06 -4.38 5.70
N SER A 29 10.06 -5.12 5.24
CA SER A 29 10.22 -5.44 3.82
C SER A 29 9.09 -6.33 3.31
N PHE A 30 8.99 -6.42 1.98
CA PHE A 30 8.06 -7.33 1.35
C PHE A 30 8.64 -7.91 0.05
N GLU A 31 8.05 -8.98 -0.45
CA GLU A 31 8.24 -9.48 -1.81
C GLU A 31 6.87 -9.59 -2.47
N LEU A 32 6.77 -9.31 -3.76
CA LEU A 32 5.50 -9.30 -4.50
C LEU A 32 5.63 -10.04 -5.82
N ALA A 33 4.67 -10.95 -6.04
CA ALA A 33 4.41 -11.53 -7.34
C ALA A 33 3.03 -11.11 -7.85
N ALA A 34 2.96 -10.72 -9.12
CA ALA A 34 1.72 -10.43 -9.83
C ALA A 34 1.59 -11.35 -11.04
N GLY A 35 0.41 -11.93 -11.24
CA GLY A 35 0.16 -12.94 -12.27
C GLY A 35 1.07 -14.17 -12.12
N GLY A 36 1.47 -14.52 -10.89
CA GLY A 36 2.40 -15.61 -10.61
C GLY A 36 3.88 -15.33 -10.97
N ARG A 37 4.20 -14.12 -11.42
CA ARG A 37 5.59 -13.72 -11.70
C ARG A 37 6.14 -12.89 -10.53
N PRO A 38 7.27 -13.27 -9.91
CA PRO A 38 8.00 -12.41 -8.99
C PRO A 38 8.44 -11.13 -9.70
N ILE A 39 8.03 -9.98 -9.18
CA ILE A 39 8.37 -8.66 -9.75
C ILE A 39 9.23 -7.88 -8.77
N LEU A 40 8.81 -7.78 -7.51
CA LEU A 40 9.58 -7.17 -6.42
C LEU A 40 10.11 -8.30 -5.54
N VAL A 41 11.43 -8.38 -5.39
CA VAL A 41 12.11 -9.53 -4.76
C VAL A 41 13.08 -9.06 -3.69
N ASP A 42 13.48 -9.99 -2.83
CA ASP A 42 14.62 -9.79 -1.96
C ASP A 42 15.94 -9.84 -2.76
N SER A 43 16.94 -9.06 -2.35
CA SER A 43 18.26 -9.10 -3.00
C SER A 43 19.04 -10.38 -2.69
N GLY A 44 18.66 -11.14 -1.65
CA GLY A 44 19.30 -12.36 -1.22
C GLY A 44 20.58 -12.13 -0.41
N THR A 45 21.30 -13.22 -0.10
CA THR A 45 22.45 -13.16 0.82
C THR A 45 23.79 -12.93 0.12
N TYR A 46 23.97 -13.49 -1.09
CA TYR A 46 25.22 -13.54 -1.87
C TYR A 46 26.43 -14.14 -1.18
N THR A 47 26.98 -13.51 -0.14
CA THR A 47 28.24 -13.91 0.48
C THR A 47 28.29 -13.67 1.98
N TYR A 48 28.98 -14.57 2.68
CA TYR A 48 29.39 -14.37 4.08
C TYR A 48 30.80 -13.79 4.21
N ASN A 49 31.68 -14.06 3.24
CA ASN A 49 33.12 -13.92 3.45
C ASN A 49 33.89 -13.26 2.32
N GLU A 50 33.34 -13.20 1.11
CA GLU A 50 34.06 -12.74 -0.08
C GLU A 50 34.39 -11.25 -0.02
N SER A 51 33.47 -10.43 0.48
CA SER A 51 33.68 -8.99 0.68
C SER A 51 32.79 -8.47 1.80
N LYS A 52 33.38 -7.61 2.65
CA LYS A 52 32.64 -6.91 3.70
C LYS A 52 31.59 -5.99 3.09
N ASP A 53 31.98 -5.17 2.11
CA ASP A 53 31.09 -4.17 1.50
C ASP A 53 29.91 -4.83 0.80
N LEU A 54 30.14 -5.96 0.12
CA LEU A 54 29.08 -6.68 -0.56
C LEU A 54 28.14 -7.34 0.44
N ARG A 55 28.69 -7.97 1.49
CA ARG A 55 27.88 -8.51 2.58
C ARG A 55 27.03 -7.43 3.28
N ASP A 56 27.62 -6.27 3.53
CA ASP A 56 26.92 -5.17 4.18
C ASP A 56 25.84 -4.58 3.27
N TYR A 57 26.08 -4.48 1.96
CA TYR A 57 25.06 -4.10 0.97
C TYR A 57 23.87 -5.06 1.00
N PHE A 58 24.08 -6.36 0.85
CA PHE A 58 23.00 -7.35 0.81
C PHE A 58 22.22 -7.44 2.13
N ARG A 59 22.81 -7.03 3.26
CA ARG A 59 22.15 -6.93 4.57
C ARG A 59 21.53 -5.56 4.86
N SER A 60 21.68 -4.58 3.98
CA SER A 60 21.21 -3.21 4.20
C SER A 60 19.75 -3.06 3.81
N SER A 61 19.04 -2.12 4.45
CA SER A 61 17.64 -1.81 4.09
C SER A 61 17.47 -1.33 2.64
N GLU A 62 18.53 -0.83 1.99
CA GLU A 62 18.47 -0.48 0.55
C GLU A 62 18.29 -1.71 -0.34
N ALA A 63 18.80 -2.87 0.09
CA ALA A 63 18.69 -4.15 -0.63
C ALA A 63 17.35 -4.88 -0.39
N HIS A 64 16.44 -4.27 0.38
CA HIS A 64 15.12 -4.83 0.69
C HIS A 64 14.01 -3.85 0.28
N ASN A 65 12.79 -4.35 0.08
CA ASN A 65 11.64 -3.51 -0.29
C ASN A 65 11.08 -2.76 0.92
N THR A 66 11.90 -1.90 1.54
CA THR A 66 11.56 -1.13 2.75
C THR A 66 12.09 0.30 2.64
N LEU A 67 11.81 1.12 3.65
CA LEU A 67 12.20 2.53 3.69
C LEU A 67 13.60 2.70 4.29
N THR A 68 14.39 3.63 3.73
CA THR A 68 15.63 4.15 4.35
C THR A 68 15.47 5.63 4.73
N ILE A 69 16.06 6.03 5.86
CA ILE A 69 16.10 7.43 6.33
C ILE A 69 17.55 7.89 6.35
N ASP A 70 17.85 9.01 5.72
CA ASP A 70 19.19 9.62 5.67
C ASP A 70 20.29 8.65 5.20
N GLU A 71 20.00 7.86 4.17
CA GLU A 71 20.90 6.83 3.63
C GLU A 71 21.21 5.69 4.61
N LYS A 72 20.53 5.65 5.77
CA LYS A 72 20.76 4.65 6.82
C LYS A 72 19.75 3.53 6.77
N SER A 73 20.23 2.34 7.09
CA SER A 73 19.40 1.16 7.33
C SER A 73 18.67 1.26 8.67
N SER A 74 17.58 0.50 8.81
CA SER A 74 16.83 0.37 10.06
C SER A 74 17.67 -0.27 11.17
N SER A 75 18.70 -1.03 10.80
CA SER A 75 19.66 -1.69 11.70
C SER A 75 21.08 -1.52 11.18
N GLU A 76 22.04 -1.35 12.09
CA GLU A 76 23.45 -1.09 11.74
C GLU A 76 24.32 -2.31 11.98
N ALA A 77 25.03 -2.77 10.94
CA ALA A 77 25.91 -3.92 11.04
C ALA A 77 27.14 -3.60 11.90
N GLY A 78 27.38 -4.40 12.95
CA GLY A 78 28.54 -4.27 13.85
C GLY A 78 29.69 -5.22 13.52
N GLY A 79 29.67 -5.81 12.33
CA GLY A 79 30.57 -6.87 11.91
C GLY A 79 29.87 -7.89 11.00
N LYS A 80 30.63 -8.92 10.59
CA LYS A 80 30.13 -9.94 9.65
C LYS A 80 28.90 -10.68 10.18
N PHE A 81 28.78 -10.87 11.48
CA PHE A 81 27.70 -11.67 12.10
C PHE A 81 27.15 -10.98 13.34
N SER A 82 27.15 -9.65 13.36
CA SER A 82 26.71 -8.85 14.49
C SER A 82 26.02 -7.57 14.02
N TRP A 83 25.29 -6.95 14.94
CA TRP A 83 24.56 -5.71 14.78
C TRP A 83 24.96 -4.76 15.92
N GLU A 84 25.28 -3.51 15.59
CA GLU A 84 25.42 -2.42 16.56
C GLU A 84 24.05 -2.02 17.11
N THR A 85 23.07 -1.91 16.20
CA THR A 85 21.68 -1.62 16.52
C THR A 85 20.77 -2.54 15.71
N LYS A 86 19.64 -2.94 16.31
CA LYS A 86 18.60 -3.76 15.67
C LYS A 86 17.27 -3.04 15.80
N ALA A 87 16.55 -2.92 14.69
CA ALA A 87 15.17 -2.50 14.70
C ALA A 87 14.32 -3.54 15.45
N VAL A 88 13.45 -3.06 16.33
CA VAL A 88 12.47 -3.89 17.03
C VAL A 88 11.13 -3.73 16.31
N PRO A 89 10.62 -4.78 15.64
CA PRO A 89 9.31 -4.73 15.01
C PRO A 89 8.18 -4.80 16.03
N SER A 90 7.03 -4.27 15.66
CA SER A 90 5.76 -4.43 16.36
C SER A 90 4.64 -4.58 15.32
N VAL A 91 3.96 -5.72 15.33
CA VAL A 91 2.77 -5.95 14.49
C VAL A 91 1.56 -5.38 15.24
N LYS A 92 0.96 -4.33 14.69
CA LYS A 92 -0.20 -3.63 15.26
C LYS A 92 -1.51 -4.27 14.83
N ASN A 93 -1.59 -4.77 13.59
CA ASN A 93 -2.80 -5.38 13.06
C ASN A 93 -2.50 -6.44 11.99
N TRP A 94 -3.32 -7.50 11.98
CA TRP A 94 -3.35 -8.53 10.95
C TRP A 94 -4.78 -9.03 10.76
N LEU A 95 -5.37 -8.71 9.61
CA LEU A 95 -6.71 -9.16 9.22
C LEU A 95 -6.58 -9.93 7.91
N SER A 96 -7.20 -11.10 7.83
CA SER A 96 -7.23 -11.91 6.61
C SER A 96 -8.65 -12.39 6.36
N GLU A 97 -9.28 -11.83 5.33
CA GLU A 97 -10.68 -12.04 4.99
C GLU A 97 -10.83 -12.42 3.52
N ASP A 98 -11.95 -13.04 3.12
CA ASP A 98 -12.13 -13.54 1.74
C ASP A 98 -11.87 -12.48 0.65
N ARG A 99 -12.13 -11.21 0.96
CA ARG A 99 -11.99 -10.09 0.01
C ARG A 99 -10.68 -9.31 0.13
N PHE A 100 -10.06 -9.29 1.30
CA PHE A 100 -8.88 -8.48 1.56
C PHE A 100 -7.97 -9.10 2.62
N ASP A 101 -6.69 -8.76 2.57
CA ASP A 101 -5.77 -8.89 3.70
C ASP A 101 -5.29 -7.50 4.12
N PHE A 102 -5.13 -7.28 5.42
CA PHE A 102 -4.59 -6.05 5.97
C PHE A 102 -3.49 -6.35 6.98
N PHE A 103 -2.34 -5.73 6.78
CA PHE A 103 -1.22 -5.75 7.71
C PHE A 103 -0.93 -4.32 8.15
N GLU A 104 -0.65 -4.13 9.44
CA GLU A 104 -0.01 -2.92 9.95
C GLU A 104 1.09 -3.28 10.93
N GLY A 105 2.31 -2.80 10.68
CA GLY A 105 3.45 -3.00 11.54
C GLY A 105 4.31 -1.74 11.64
N SER A 106 5.13 -1.65 12.68
CA SER A 106 6.09 -0.56 12.86
C SER A 106 7.43 -1.07 13.36
N HIS A 107 8.47 -0.27 13.27
CA HIS A 107 9.73 -0.52 13.96
C HIS A 107 10.38 0.76 14.46
N ASP A 108 11.22 0.63 15.49
CA ASP A 108 11.93 1.73 16.16
C ASP A 108 13.36 1.95 15.65
N GLY A 109 13.80 1.21 14.63
CA GLY A 109 15.19 1.23 14.16
C GLY A 109 15.81 2.61 13.92
N TYR A 110 15.02 3.62 13.55
CA TYR A 110 15.48 5.00 13.34
C TYR A 110 15.39 5.92 14.58
N GLN A 111 14.97 5.42 15.74
CA GLN A 111 14.96 6.18 17.00
C GLN A 111 16.38 6.56 17.46
N ARG A 112 17.39 5.83 16.99
CA ARG A 112 18.81 6.11 17.25
C ARG A 112 19.37 7.37 16.55
N LEU A 113 18.61 7.99 15.64
CA LEU A 113 19.08 9.18 14.93
C LEU A 113 19.15 10.38 15.90
N GLU A 114 20.37 10.76 16.29
CA GLU A 114 20.63 11.70 17.40
C GLU A 114 19.84 13.02 17.35
N ASN A 115 19.73 13.64 16.18
CA ASN A 115 19.10 14.95 16.04
C ASN A 115 17.59 14.88 15.82
N SER A 116 17.10 13.74 15.34
CA SER A 116 15.73 13.60 14.85
C SER A 116 15.35 12.11 14.84
N PRO A 117 14.99 11.55 16.00
CA PRO A 117 14.50 10.18 16.08
C PRO A 117 13.27 9.98 15.20
N ALA A 118 13.13 8.78 14.63
CA ALA A 118 12.01 8.46 13.77
C ALA A 118 11.47 7.04 14.01
N THR A 119 10.14 6.89 13.92
CA THR A 119 9.44 5.59 13.92
C THR A 119 8.83 5.36 12.55
N HIS A 120 9.12 4.21 11.94
CA HIS A 120 8.52 3.83 10.66
C HIS A 120 7.35 2.88 10.90
N THR A 121 6.17 3.20 10.36
CA THR A 121 4.98 2.34 10.34
C THR A 121 4.59 2.08 8.89
N ARG A 122 4.35 0.81 8.55
CA ARG A 122 3.84 0.37 7.26
C ARG A 122 2.47 -0.28 7.43
N SER A 123 1.51 0.13 6.62
CA SER A 123 0.21 -0.52 6.47
C SER A 123 0.06 -1.02 5.03
N ILE A 124 -0.41 -2.24 4.83
CA ILE A 124 -0.66 -2.81 3.50
C ILE A 124 -2.08 -3.36 3.48
N LEU A 125 -2.89 -2.86 2.54
CA LEU A 125 -4.18 -3.41 2.17
C LEU A 125 -4.03 -4.15 0.84
N PHE A 126 -4.17 -5.48 0.87
CA PHE A 126 -4.27 -6.29 -0.35
C PHE A 126 -5.74 -6.55 -0.66
N LEU A 127 -6.21 -6.02 -1.79
CA LEU A 127 -7.54 -6.34 -2.32
C LEU A 127 -7.40 -7.61 -3.18
N LYS A 128 -7.85 -8.75 -2.65
CA LYS A 128 -7.67 -10.07 -3.29
C LYS A 128 -8.23 -10.06 -4.73
N ASN A 129 -7.47 -10.63 -5.66
CA ASN A 129 -7.71 -10.64 -7.12
C ASN A 129 -7.52 -9.29 -7.85
N ASP A 130 -7.13 -8.25 -7.12
CA ASP A 130 -6.90 -6.92 -7.68
C ASP A 130 -5.46 -6.47 -7.39
N TYR A 131 -5.27 -5.56 -6.44
CA TYR A 131 -4.03 -4.81 -6.25
C TYR A 131 -3.75 -4.52 -4.77
N TRP A 132 -2.59 -3.92 -4.50
CA TRP A 132 -2.17 -3.53 -3.16
C TRP A 132 -2.15 -2.01 -3.00
N ILE A 133 -2.56 -1.56 -1.83
CA ILE A 133 -2.40 -0.18 -1.36
C ILE A 133 -1.49 -0.23 -0.13
N MET A 134 -0.33 0.40 -0.22
CA MET A 134 0.64 0.49 0.86
C MET A 134 0.71 1.92 1.37
N ARG A 135 0.76 2.09 2.68
CA ARG A 135 1.03 3.35 3.35
C ARG A 135 2.29 3.21 4.19
N ASP A 136 3.29 4.03 3.91
CA ASP A 136 4.42 4.25 4.82
C ASP A 136 4.22 5.56 5.56
N PHE A 137 4.39 5.54 6.87
CA PHE A 137 4.34 6.73 7.71
C PHE A 137 5.55 6.76 8.63
N VAL A 138 6.25 7.88 8.58
CA VAL A 138 7.39 8.14 9.45
C VAL A 138 7.01 9.24 10.43
N GLU A 139 6.93 8.87 11.70
CA GLU A 139 6.73 9.81 12.79
C GLU A 139 8.08 10.37 13.25
N THR A 140 8.27 11.68 13.12
CA THR A 140 9.47 12.41 13.55
C THR A 140 9.15 13.89 13.70
N ALA A 141 9.94 14.62 14.49
CA ALA A 141 9.88 16.08 14.58
C ALA A 141 10.86 16.78 13.63
N GLY A 142 11.79 16.02 13.04
CA GLY A 142 12.97 16.55 12.38
C GLY A 142 12.91 16.61 10.87
N LYS A 143 14.02 17.03 10.28
CA LYS A 143 14.22 17.06 8.83
C LYS A 143 15.00 15.83 8.40
N HIS A 144 14.47 15.11 7.41
CA HIS A 144 15.15 13.95 6.85
C HIS A 144 15.03 13.87 5.33
N SER A 145 15.85 12.99 4.77
CA SER A 145 15.69 12.41 3.45
C SER A 145 15.17 10.97 3.57
N TYR A 146 14.28 10.60 2.66
CA TYR A 146 13.60 9.31 2.66
C TYR A 146 13.81 8.63 1.32
N LYS A 147 13.91 7.31 1.34
CA LYS A 147 13.76 6.50 0.13
C LYS A 147 12.91 5.29 0.42
N GLN A 148 11.84 5.11 -0.34
CA GLN A 148 11.19 3.81 -0.46
C GLN A 148 11.95 3.02 -1.52
N ASN A 149 12.50 1.87 -1.13
CA ASN A 149 13.27 1.01 -2.02
C ASN A 149 12.36 -0.06 -2.62
N PHE A 150 12.47 -0.26 -3.93
CA PHE A 150 11.78 -1.29 -4.70
C PHE A 150 12.81 -2.03 -5.56
N ASN A 151 13.24 -3.20 -5.09
CA ASN A 151 14.18 -4.10 -5.74
C ASN A 151 13.41 -5.01 -6.69
N PHE A 152 13.57 -4.77 -7.99
CA PHE A 152 12.91 -5.56 -9.01
C PHE A 152 13.74 -6.79 -9.41
N ASP A 153 13.08 -7.88 -9.79
CA ASP A 153 13.75 -9.08 -10.31
C ASP A 153 14.63 -8.75 -11.53
N ARG A 154 15.78 -9.41 -11.67
CA ARG A 154 16.76 -9.18 -12.76
C ARG A 154 16.18 -9.30 -14.18
N LYS A 155 15.06 -10.00 -14.37
CA LYS A 155 14.39 -10.20 -15.66
C LYS A 155 13.42 -9.06 -16.00
N THR A 156 13.11 -8.19 -15.06
CA THR A 156 12.22 -7.04 -15.24
C THR A 156 12.91 -5.88 -15.92
N ARG A 157 12.14 -4.97 -16.52
CA ARG A 157 12.63 -3.74 -17.13
C ARG A 157 11.71 -2.59 -16.74
N PRO A 158 11.75 -2.11 -15.47
CA PRO A 158 10.94 -0.98 -15.06
C PRO A 158 11.40 0.30 -15.74
N GLU A 159 10.44 1.14 -16.10
CA GLU A 159 10.65 2.48 -16.68
C GLU A 159 9.87 3.51 -15.87
N ILE A 160 10.40 4.72 -15.73
CA ILE A 160 9.61 5.85 -15.21
C ILE A 160 8.83 6.43 -16.37
N ARG A 161 7.51 6.49 -16.23
CA ARG A 161 6.58 7.08 -17.19
C ARG A 161 5.87 8.27 -16.54
N ASN A 162 5.31 9.15 -17.36
CA ASN A 162 4.47 10.24 -16.91
C ASN A 162 3.05 10.08 -17.45
N LEU A 163 2.06 10.27 -16.58
CA LEU A 163 0.65 10.35 -16.97
C LEU A 163 0.04 11.55 -16.24
N ASN A 164 -0.52 12.50 -16.99
CA ASN A 164 -1.19 13.66 -16.43
C ASN A 164 -0.34 14.47 -15.42
N GLY A 165 0.98 14.52 -15.64
CA GLY A 165 1.92 15.21 -14.76
C GLY A 165 2.39 14.40 -13.54
N LEU A 166 1.88 13.18 -13.34
CA LEU A 166 2.34 12.25 -12.32
C LEU A 166 3.35 11.26 -12.91
N ASP A 167 4.55 11.21 -12.33
CA ASP A 167 5.53 10.17 -12.62
C ASP A 167 5.18 8.88 -11.87
N TYR A 168 5.19 7.75 -12.59
CA TYR A 168 4.93 6.42 -12.05
C TYR A 168 5.92 5.41 -12.63
N VAL A 169 6.12 4.28 -11.94
CA VAL A 169 6.99 3.21 -12.43
C VAL A 169 6.15 2.19 -13.16
N SER A 170 6.60 1.84 -14.36
CA SER A 170 5.92 0.90 -15.24
C SER A 170 6.84 -0.26 -15.58
N GLU A 171 6.43 -1.45 -15.18
CA GLU A 171 7.07 -2.69 -15.60
C GLU A 171 6.05 -3.52 -16.38
N THR A 172 6.41 -3.98 -17.57
CA THR A 172 5.53 -4.81 -18.40
C THR A 172 6.39 -5.77 -19.21
N ASN A 173 6.03 -7.06 -19.20
CA ASN A 173 6.72 -8.08 -19.97
C ASN A 173 6.25 -8.11 -21.44
N SER A 174 6.89 -8.96 -22.25
CA SER A 174 6.55 -9.13 -23.68
C SER A 174 5.14 -9.67 -23.95
N GLN A 175 4.47 -10.23 -22.94
CA GLN A 175 3.10 -10.72 -23.04
C GLN A 175 2.06 -9.65 -22.65
N GLY A 176 2.49 -8.44 -22.25
CA GLY A 176 1.61 -7.36 -21.82
C GLY A 176 1.13 -7.49 -20.37
N PHE A 177 1.80 -8.31 -19.56
CA PHE A 177 1.53 -8.43 -18.12
C PHE A 177 2.63 -7.76 -17.30
N GLY A 178 2.25 -7.08 -16.22
CA GLY A 178 3.15 -6.17 -15.54
C GLY A 178 2.67 -5.69 -14.19
N LEU A 179 3.36 -4.67 -13.68
CA LEU A 179 3.01 -3.96 -12.45
C LEU A 179 3.29 -2.47 -12.63
N GLU A 180 2.34 -1.65 -12.23
CA GLU A 180 2.45 -0.19 -12.20
C GLU A 180 2.52 0.27 -10.73
N LEU A 181 3.49 1.13 -10.39
CA LEU A 181 3.63 1.72 -9.06
C LEU A 181 3.35 3.22 -9.12
N PHE A 182 2.33 3.65 -8.39
CA PHE A 182 2.00 5.06 -8.19
C PHE A 182 2.28 5.43 -6.75
N THR A 183 3.18 6.39 -6.50
CA THR A 183 3.50 6.85 -5.15
C THR A 183 3.18 8.32 -4.97
N PHE A 184 2.48 8.63 -3.88
CA PHE A 184 2.07 9.97 -3.49
C PHE A 184 2.69 10.30 -2.14
N GLY A 185 3.55 11.30 -2.13
CA GLY A 185 4.16 11.86 -0.92
C GLY A 185 4.90 13.15 -1.25
N ASP A 186 5.04 14.02 -0.26
CA ASP A 186 5.54 15.38 -0.46
C ASP A 186 6.96 15.40 -1.02
N ASN A 187 7.22 16.31 -1.97
CA ASN A 187 8.55 16.58 -2.53
C ASN A 187 9.29 15.33 -3.03
N GLY A 188 8.56 14.32 -3.49
CA GLY A 188 9.12 13.04 -3.91
C GLY A 188 9.31 12.93 -5.43
N ASN A 189 10.29 12.13 -5.84
CA ASN A 189 10.55 11.83 -7.26
C ASN A 189 11.05 10.39 -7.41
N TRP A 190 10.74 9.77 -8.54
CA TRP A 190 11.26 8.46 -8.90
C TRP A 190 12.68 8.53 -9.46
N ARG A 191 13.46 7.49 -9.17
CA ARG A 191 14.74 7.23 -9.86
C ARG A 191 14.98 5.74 -10.00
N ILE A 192 15.73 5.36 -11.04
CA ILE A 192 16.18 3.99 -11.26
C ILE A 192 17.72 3.98 -11.17
N LYS A 193 18.27 3.02 -10.43
CA LYS A 193 19.71 2.73 -10.38
C LYS A 193 19.96 1.22 -10.47
N ASP A 194 21.22 0.86 -10.70
CA ASP A 194 21.65 -0.53 -10.58
C ASP A 194 21.65 -0.96 -9.10
N GLY A 195 21.01 -2.08 -8.82
CA GLY A 195 21.14 -2.88 -7.60
C GLY A 195 21.64 -4.29 -7.92
N TRP A 196 21.56 -5.19 -6.95
CA TRP A 196 21.97 -6.59 -7.12
C TRP A 196 20.94 -7.56 -6.57
N VAL A 197 20.74 -8.67 -7.28
CA VAL A 197 19.97 -9.82 -6.78
C VAL A 197 20.86 -11.06 -6.81
N SER A 198 20.74 -11.90 -5.79
CA SER A 198 21.53 -13.10 -5.58
C SER A 198 20.63 -14.27 -5.18
N ASN A 199 20.37 -15.17 -6.14
CA ASN A 199 19.55 -16.37 -5.89
C ASN A 199 20.33 -17.55 -5.30
N CYS A 200 21.66 -17.48 -5.25
CA CYS A 200 22.51 -18.51 -4.63
C CYS A 200 23.84 -17.93 -4.16
N TYR A 201 24.57 -18.66 -3.32
CA TYR A 201 25.86 -18.18 -2.79
C TYR A 201 26.90 -18.02 -3.89
N GLY A 202 27.65 -16.91 -3.82
CA GLY A 202 28.78 -16.62 -4.72
C GLY A 202 28.38 -16.17 -6.12
N ASP A 203 27.08 -16.04 -6.41
CA ASP A 203 26.59 -15.52 -7.69
C ASP A 203 25.62 -14.36 -7.47
N ARG A 204 25.67 -13.38 -8.36
CA ARG A 204 24.77 -12.22 -8.34
C ARG A 204 24.61 -11.63 -9.72
N ASP A 205 23.46 -11.05 -9.94
CA ASP A 205 23.13 -10.33 -11.16
C ASP A 205 22.84 -8.87 -10.86
N LYS A 206 23.15 -8.02 -11.84
CA LYS A 206 22.60 -6.66 -11.84
C LYS A 206 21.08 -6.74 -11.95
N ALA A 207 20.40 -5.96 -11.12
CA ALA A 207 18.95 -5.87 -11.08
C ALA A 207 18.51 -4.42 -10.92
N PRO A 208 17.32 -4.03 -11.41
CA PRO A 208 16.84 -2.66 -11.22
C PRO A 208 16.46 -2.41 -9.76
N LEU A 209 17.07 -1.38 -9.16
CA LEU A 209 16.62 -0.80 -7.90
C LEU A 209 15.93 0.52 -8.22
N VAL A 210 14.61 0.55 -8.01
CA VAL A 210 13.78 1.73 -8.20
C VAL A 210 13.50 2.36 -6.85
N GLN A 211 13.62 3.68 -6.75
CA GLN A 211 13.48 4.40 -5.49
C GLN A 211 12.55 5.59 -5.66
N TYR A 212 11.59 5.73 -4.74
CA TYR A 212 10.88 7.00 -4.54
C TYR A 212 11.65 7.80 -3.49
N VAL A 213 12.25 8.92 -3.90
CA VAL A 213 13.13 9.73 -3.05
C VAL A 213 12.43 11.02 -2.66
N SER A 214 12.34 11.29 -1.37
CA SER A 214 11.68 12.48 -0.82
C SER A 214 12.55 13.15 0.25
N LYS A 215 12.24 14.42 0.56
CA LYS A 215 12.77 15.17 1.71
C LYS A 215 11.63 15.95 2.36
N GLY A 216 11.61 15.95 3.68
CA GLY A 216 10.55 16.61 4.44
C GLY A 216 10.97 16.98 5.85
N VAL A 217 10.11 17.71 6.53
CA VAL A 217 10.25 18.11 7.94
C VAL A 217 9.00 17.67 8.69
N GLY A 218 9.19 17.10 9.88
CA GLY A 218 8.09 16.54 10.67
C GLY A 218 7.63 15.19 10.14
N PRO A 219 6.41 14.75 10.50
CA PRO A 219 5.86 13.49 10.01
C PRO A 219 5.78 13.46 8.49
N GLN A 220 6.08 12.31 7.88
CA GLN A 220 6.01 12.12 6.44
C GLN A 220 5.19 10.88 6.11
N GLU A 221 4.44 10.96 5.02
CA GLU A 221 3.49 9.94 4.61
C GLU A 221 3.61 9.66 3.11
N PHE A 222 3.60 8.38 2.77
CA PHE A 222 3.69 7.90 1.40
C PHE A 222 2.60 6.87 1.14
N PHE A 223 1.70 7.14 0.19
CA PHE A 223 0.79 6.13 -0.35
C PHE A 223 1.37 5.56 -1.62
N THR A 224 1.49 4.24 -1.69
CA THR A 224 1.97 3.53 -2.88
C THR A 224 0.93 2.52 -3.33
N PHE A 225 0.45 2.66 -4.56
CA PHE A 225 -0.47 1.75 -5.22
C PHE A 225 0.33 0.85 -6.15
N MET A 226 0.24 -0.46 -5.94
CA MET A 226 0.89 -1.48 -6.75
C MET A 226 -0.18 -2.21 -7.54
N VAL A 227 -0.42 -1.79 -8.77
CA VAL A 227 -1.56 -2.24 -9.59
C VAL A 227 -1.06 -3.12 -10.73
N PRO A 228 -1.48 -4.39 -10.84
CA PRO A 228 -1.12 -5.21 -11.98
C PRO A 228 -1.57 -4.57 -13.29
N ASN A 229 -0.75 -4.70 -14.34
CA ASN A 229 -1.14 -4.37 -15.71
C ASN A 229 -1.41 -5.67 -16.47
N GLU A 230 -2.51 -5.72 -17.21
CA GLU A 230 -2.98 -6.91 -17.90
C GLU A 230 -3.29 -6.60 -19.36
N LYS A 231 -2.91 -7.52 -20.25
CA LYS A 231 -3.19 -7.37 -21.67
C LYS A 231 -4.70 -7.33 -21.93
N GLY A 232 -5.14 -6.33 -22.69
CA GLY A 232 -6.54 -6.17 -23.11
C GLY A 232 -7.34 -5.19 -22.27
N PHE A 233 -6.73 -4.62 -21.22
CA PHE A 233 -7.27 -3.49 -20.48
C PHE A 233 -6.43 -2.23 -20.74
N GLU A 234 -7.04 -1.07 -20.51
CA GLU A 234 -6.28 0.17 -20.41
C GLU A 234 -5.31 0.09 -19.21
N LYS A 235 -4.21 0.82 -19.30
CA LYS A 235 -3.27 0.91 -18.17
C LYS A 235 -3.99 1.53 -16.97
N PRO A 236 -3.74 1.01 -15.75
CA PRO A 236 -4.33 1.60 -14.56
C PRO A 236 -3.86 3.05 -14.39
N GLU A 237 -4.71 3.83 -13.75
CA GLU A 237 -4.43 5.21 -13.38
C GLU A 237 -4.82 5.40 -11.91
N VAL A 238 -4.00 6.16 -11.18
CA VAL A 238 -4.31 6.56 -9.80
C VAL A 238 -4.25 8.08 -9.72
N ILE A 239 -5.31 8.67 -9.17
CA ILE A 239 -5.47 10.12 -9.06
C ILE A 239 -5.74 10.44 -7.60
N GLU A 240 -4.92 11.31 -7.00
CA GLU A 240 -5.25 11.88 -5.69
C GLU A 240 -6.33 12.97 -5.86
N THR A 241 -7.36 12.91 -5.02
CA THR A 241 -8.47 13.85 -4.99
C THR A 241 -8.65 14.44 -3.61
N THR A 242 -9.27 15.62 -3.54
CA THR A 242 -9.46 16.34 -2.28
C THR A 242 -10.60 15.74 -1.46
N VAL A 243 -10.36 15.54 -0.17
CA VAL A 243 -11.39 15.23 0.82
C VAL A 243 -11.09 15.99 2.11
N GLU A 244 -12.11 16.37 2.85
CA GLU A 244 -11.93 16.98 4.17
C GLU A 244 -11.65 15.89 5.22
N GLY A 245 -10.64 16.11 6.07
CA GLY A 245 -10.32 15.22 7.20
C GLY A 245 -9.49 13.98 6.86
N GLY A 246 -8.87 13.93 5.68
CA GLY A 246 -7.95 12.86 5.30
C GLY A 246 -7.48 12.96 3.85
N ARG A 247 -7.18 11.81 3.25
CA ARG A 247 -6.72 11.70 1.85
C ARG A 247 -7.60 10.76 1.05
N ALA A 248 -7.77 11.06 -0.23
CA ALA A 248 -8.60 10.25 -1.12
C ALA A 248 -7.91 10.03 -2.45
N PHE A 249 -8.12 8.84 -3.02
CA PHE A 249 -7.51 8.40 -4.26
C PHE A 249 -8.53 7.66 -5.11
N VAL A 250 -8.63 8.02 -6.38
CA VAL A 250 -9.40 7.29 -7.39
C VAL A 250 -8.44 6.38 -8.14
N VAL A 251 -8.74 5.08 -8.19
CA VAL A 251 -7.98 4.06 -8.93
C VAL A 251 -8.84 3.57 -10.08
N ASN A 252 -8.52 3.99 -11.30
CA ASN A 252 -9.13 3.46 -12.51
C ASN A 252 -8.40 2.18 -12.90
N TYR A 253 -9.08 1.04 -12.87
CA TYR A 253 -8.47 -0.24 -13.15
C TYR A 253 -9.43 -1.20 -13.86
N ARG A 254 -8.95 -1.81 -14.95
CA ARG A 254 -9.75 -2.64 -15.86
C ARG A 254 -10.96 -1.87 -16.38
N ASN A 255 -12.16 -2.19 -15.91
CA ASN A 255 -13.41 -1.57 -16.29
C ASN A 255 -14.16 -1.00 -15.09
N TYR A 256 -13.50 -0.75 -13.96
CA TYR A 256 -14.11 -0.14 -12.77
C TYR A 256 -13.23 0.99 -12.23
N SER A 257 -13.83 1.82 -11.39
CA SER A 257 -13.14 2.85 -10.65
C SER A 257 -13.32 2.60 -9.16
N ASP A 258 -12.22 2.57 -8.43
CA ASP A 258 -12.22 2.37 -7.00
C ASP A 258 -11.90 3.70 -6.29
N LEU A 259 -12.63 4.02 -5.22
CA LEU A 259 -12.34 5.15 -4.34
C LEU A 259 -11.71 4.62 -3.05
N PHE A 260 -10.46 4.97 -2.81
CA PHE A 260 -9.77 4.74 -1.55
C PHE A 260 -9.72 6.04 -0.74
N VAL A 261 -10.09 5.95 0.52
CA VAL A 261 -10.10 7.05 1.49
C VAL A 261 -9.32 6.61 2.72
N PHE A 262 -8.39 7.44 3.14
CA PHE A 262 -7.69 7.31 4.41
C PHE A 262 -8.15 8.44 5.33
N ALA A 263 -8.70 8.09 6.50
CA ALA A 263 -9.07 9.06 7.52
C ALA A 263 -7.94 9.26 8.52
N ASP A 264 -7.57 10.53 8.73
CA ASP A 264 -6.62 10.87 9.78
C ASP A 264 -7.24 10.64 11.16
N GLY A 265 -6.42 10.19 12.12
CA GLY A 265 -6.84 9.56 13.38
C GLY A 265 -7.60 10.43 14.40
N ASP A 266 -8.08 11.60 14.02
CA ASP A 266 -8.69 12.59 14.92
C ASP A 266 -10.21 12.40 15.10
N GLY A 267 -10.75 11.23 14.75
CA GLY A 267 -12.19 10.93 14.86
C GLY A 267 -13.07 11.80 13.96
N GLN A 268 -12.46 12.47 12.97
CA GLN A 268 -13.19 13.25 11.99
C GLN A 268 -13.98 12.32 11.06
N ILE A 269 -15.25 12.66 10.85
CA ILE A 269 -16.07 11.96 9.86
C ILE A 269 -15.71 12.52 8.49
N ILE A 270 -15.11 11.68 7.66
CA ILE A 270 -14.94 11.96 6.24
C ILE A 270 -16.31 11.91 5.57
N ARG A 271 -16.60 12.92 4.77
CA ARG A 271 -17.83 13.04 3.99
C ARG A 271 -17.49 13.10 2.52
N THR A 272 -18.13 12.21 1.76
CA THR A 272 -18.06 12.17 0.30
C THR A 272 -19.47 12.35 -0.26
N GLU A 273 -19.61 12.44 -1.58
CA GLU A 273 -20.93 12.47 -2.22
C GLU A 273 -21.73 11.17 -2.02
N PHE A 274 -21.05 10.05 -1.75
CA PHE A 274 -21.68 8.73 -1.63
C PHE A 274 -21.88 8.31 -0.18
N PHE A 275 -20.88 8.52 0.67
CA PHE A 275 -20.83 7.97 2.02
C PHE A 275 -20.18 8.92 3.02
N ASN A 276 -20.49 8.69 4.30
CA ASN A 276 -19.76 9.26 5.43
C ASN A 276 -19.17 8.15 6.28
N THR A 277 -17.93 8.32 6.75
CA THR A 277 -17.20 7.30 7.49
C THR A 277 -16.20 7.90 8.47
N ASP A 278 -15.91 7.20 9.56
CA ASP A 278 -14.72 7.42 10.40
C ASP A 278 -13.72 6.25 10.33
N PHE A 279 -13.98 5.27 9.45
CA PHE A 279 -13.05 4.17 9.24
C PHE A 279 -11.74 4.70 8.66
N ARG A 280 -10.63 4.34 9.31
CA ARG A 280 -9.29 4.79 8.97
C ARG A 280 -8.90 4.43 7.54
N PHE A 281 -9.28 3.23 7.08
CA PHE A 281 -9.19 2.86 5.67
C PHE A 281 -10.59 2.53 5.17
N LEU A 282 -11.02 3.20 4.12
CA LEU A 282 -12.21 2.84 3.36
C LEU A 282 -11.83 2.70 1.90
N TRP A 283 -12.14 1.56 1.33
CA TRP A 283 -12.08 1.31 -0.10
C TRP A 283 -13.48 1.00 -0.60
N ALA A 284 -13.86 1.56 -1.75
CA ALA A 284 -15.17 1.37 -2.36
C ALA A 284 -15.03 1.17 -3.87
N ARG A 285 -15.72 0.19 -4.46
CA ARG A 285 -15.73 -0.07 -5.91
C ARG A 285 -16.94 0.51 -6.59
N MET A 286 -16.73 1.19 -7.71
CA MET A 286 -17.77 1.68 -8.60
C MET A 286 -17.63 1.02 -9.97
N SER A 287 -18.65 0.26 -10.35
CA SER A 287 -18.78 -0.27 -11.70
C SER A 287 -19.21 0.83 -12.69
N PRO A 288 -19.01 0.64 -14.00
CA PRO A 288 -19.53 1.55 -15.01
C PRO A 288 -21.04 1.73 -14.87
N ASP A 289 -21.51 2.96 -15.09
CA ASP A 289 -22.93 3.35 -15.04
C ASP A 289 -23.60 3.26 -13.65
N ASP A 290 -22.88 2.80 -12.63
CA ASP A 290 -23.40 2.70 -11.27
C ASP A 290 -23.32 4.05 -10.55
N ARG A 291 -24.43 4.47 -9.93
CA ARG A 291 -24.50 5.73 -9.18
C ARG A 291 -23.91 5.63 -7.77
N LEU A 292 -23.90 4.43 -7.20
CA LEU A 292 -23.40 4.17 -5.85
C LEU A 292 -22.35 3.07 -5.92
N PRO A 293 -21.34 3.08 -5.03
CA PRO A 293 -20.40 1.97 -4.99
C PRO A 293 -21.10 0.64 -4.67
N GLU A 294 -20.60 -0.43 -5.26
CA GLU A 294 -21.17 -1.78 -5.17
C GLU A 294 -20.46 -2.68 -4.14
N GLU A 295 -19.22 -2.35 -3.80
CA GLU A 295 -18.41 -3.11 -2.83
C GLU A 295 -17.64 -2.16 -1.93
N PHE A 296 -17.46 -2.53 -0.67
CA PHE A 296 -16.73 -1.77 0.33
C PHE A 296 -15.85 -2.67 1.18
N VAL A 297 -14.66 -2.17 1.51
CA VAL A 297 -13.78 -2.68 2.57
C VAL A 297 -13.52 -1.52 3.51
N LEU A 298 -13.86 -1.68 4.78
CA LEU A 298 -13.69 -0.68 5.82
C LEU A 298 -12.85 -1.27 6.94
N ILE A 299 -11.82 -0.56 7.40
CA ILE A 299 -10.88 -1.05 8.43
C ILE A 299 -10.68 0.01 9.51
N ASN A 300 -10.82 -0.42 10.76
CA ASN A 300 -10.64 0.35 11.98
C ASN A 300 -11.51 1.63 12.04
N GLY A 301 -12.77 1.48 12.43
CA GLY A 301 -13.73 2.58 12.56
C GLY A 301 -15.00 2.17 13.29
N SER A 302 -15.92 3.11 13.44
CA SER A 302 -17.15 2.92 14.23
C SER A 302 -18.42 3.37 13.53
N ASN A 303 -18.34 4.24 12.54
CA ASN A 303 -19.46 4.83 11.83
C ASN A 303 -19.28 4.72 10.32
N PHE A 304 -20.30 4.20 9.64
CA PHE A 304 -20.40 4.22 8.19
C PHE A 304 -21.85 4.45 7.78
N SER A 305 -22.06 5.39 6.86
CA SER A 305 -23.36 5.66 6.25
C SER A 305 -23.21 5.76 4.74
N LEU A 306 -24.16 5.21 4.00
CA LEU A 306 -24.20 5.22 2.54
C LEU A 306 -25.51 5.86 2.09
N ASP A 307 -25.44 6.87 1.23
CA ASP A 307 -26.60 7.60 0.70
C ASP A 307 -27.57 8.07 1.81
N GLY A 308 -27.00 8.68 2.86
CA GLY A 308 -27.73 9.16 4.03
C GLY A 308 -28.26 8.07 4.98
N ARG A 309 -28.12 6.78 4.65
CA ARG A 309 -28.53 5.68 5.51
C ARG A 309 -27.38 5.23 6.41
N VAL A 310 -27.61 5.23 7.72
CA VAL A 310 -26.66 4.62 8.68
C VAL A 310 -26.59 3.11 8.45
N VAL A 311 -25.39 2.62 8.18
CA VAL A 311 -25.10 1.20 7.90
C VAL A 311 -24.37 0.55 9.07
N VAL A 312 -23.34 1.22 9.58
CA VAL A 312 -22.58 0.79 10.77
C VAL A 312 -22.59 1.92 11.79
N GLN A 313 -22.88 1.55 13.03
CA GLN A 313 -22.72 2.40 14.21
C GLN A 313 -22.41 1.51 15.42
N ASP A 314 -21.13 1.32 15.73
CA ASP A 314 -20.67 0.54 16.89
C ASP A 314 -19.78 1.39 17.78
N PRO A 315 -20.27 1.90 18.93
CA PRO A 315 -19.50 2.77 19.82
C PRO A 315 -18.18 2.17 20.34
N LYS A 316 -18.00 0.84 20.25
CA LYS A 316 -16.75 0.17 20.63
C LYS A 316 -15.72 0.11 19.49
N GLY A 317 -16.09 0.53 18.29
CA GLY A 317 -15.31 0.32 17.08
C GLY A 317 -15.39 -1.11 16.55
N LEU A 318 -15.03 -1.24 15.28
CA LEU A 318 -14.89 -2.48 14.54
C LEU A 318 -13.51 -2.53 13.89
N ASP A 319 -12.88 -3.71 13.97
CA ASP A 319 -11.63 -3.96 13.25
C ASP A 319 -11.84 -3.86 11.74
N TYR A 320 -12.98 -4.36 11.25
CA TYR A 320 -13.39 -4.19 9.86
C TYR A 320 -14.91 -4.27 9.65
N ALA A 321 -15.34 -3.83 8.47
CA ALA A 321 -16.60 -4.21 7.84
C ALA A 321 -16.37 -4.42 6.33
N ILE A 322 -17.05 -5.41 5.74
CA ILE A 322 -17.11 -5.63 4.30
C ILE A 322 -18.56 -5.47 3.89
N ALA A 323 -18.83 -4.71 2.83
CA ALA A 323 -20.18 -4.56 2.33
C ALA A 323 -20.26 -4.80 0.82
N ARG A 324 -21.37 -5.39 0.36
CA ARG A 324 -21.66 -5.58 -1.06
C ARG A 324 -23.12 -5.27 -1.37
N ARG A 325 -23.34 -4.48 -2.41
CA ARG A 325 -24.66 -4.03 -2.85
C ARG A 325 -25.21 -4.98 -3.91
N PHE A 326 -26.46 -5.38 -3.76
CA PHE A 326 -27.24 -6.12 -4.75
C PHE A 326 -28.60 -5.44 -4.90
N GLY A 327 -28.79 -4.71 -6.00
CA GLY A 327 -29.97 -3.86 -6.19
C GLY A 327 -30.05 -2.76 -5.13
N ASP A 328 -31.15 -2.75 -4.38
CA ASP A 328 -31.44 -1.80 -3.30
C ASP A 328 -30.99 -2.29 -1.92
N LYS A 329 -30.27 -3.42 -1.83
CA LYS A 329 -29.79 -3.97 -0.56
C LYS A 329 -28.28 -3.93 -0.47
N LEU A 330 -27.79 -3.47 0.67
CA LEU A 330 -26.38 -3.55 1.05
C LEU A 330 -26.21 -4.66 2.09
N TYR A 331 -25.48 -5.71 1.73
CA TYR A 331 -25.16 -6.82 2.63
C TYR A 331 -23.83 -6.53 3.31
N VAL A 332 -23.79 -6.60 4.63
CA VAL A 332 -22.66 -6.18 5.46
C VAL A 332 -22.22 -7.34 6.33
N ARG A 333 -20.91 -7.58 6.36
CA ARG A 333 -20.24 -8.52 7.26
C ARG A 333 -19.25 -7.77 8.13
N THR A 334 -19.31 -8.03 9.43
CA THR A 334 -18.36 -7.54 10.43
C THR A 334 -17.81 -8.73 11.20
N PRO A 335 -16.79 -8.56 12.08
CA PRO A 335 -16.33 -9.62 12.96
C PRO A 335 -17.44 -10.25 13.82
N LYS A 336 -18.49 -9.48 14.11
CA LYS A 336 -19.56 -9.87 15.06
C LYS A 336 -20.77 -10.45 14.34
N ASN A 337 -21.19 -9.87 13.20
CA ASN A 337 -22.50 -10.13 12.61
C ASN A 337 -22.48 -10.06 11.07
N VAL A 338 -23.48 -10.69 10.46
CA VAL A 338 -23.85 -10.50 9.05
C VAL A 338 -25.28 -9.98 8.99
N PHE A 339 -25.51 -8.90 8.24
CA PHE A 339 -26.82 -8.27 8.12
C PHE A 339 -26.98 -7.61 6.75
N ASN A 340 -28.16 -7.06 6.48
CA ASN A 340 -28.39 -6.22 5.30
C ASN A 340 -29.18 -4.97 5.66
N VAL A 341 -28.97 -3.92 4.87
CA VAL A 341 -29.69 -2.65 4.98
C VAL A 341 -30.31 -2.34 3.62
N SER A 342 -31.59 -1.99 3.61
CA SER A 342 -32.23 -1.44 2.41
C SER A 342 -31.79 0.01 2.22
N LEU A 343 -31.26 0.29 1.03
CA LEU A 343 -30.95 1.63 0.56
C LEU A 343 -32.21 2.27 -0.03
N PRO A 344 -32.30 3.61 -0.07
CA PRO A 344 -33.43 4.29 -0.69
C PRO A 344 -33.62 3.84 -2.14
N LYS A 345 -34.84 3.39 -2.48
CA LYS A 345 -35.22 3.22 -3.89
C LYS A 345 -35.33 4.61 -4.49
N ASN A 346 -34.52 4.93 -5.48
CA ASN A 346 -34.72 6.17 -6.20
C ASN A 346 -36.05 6.12 -6.94
N GLN A 347 -36.97 7.02 -6.57
CA GLN A 347 -37.98 7.51 -7.50
C GLN A 347 -37.21 8.12 -8.66
N SER A 348 -37.40 7.59 -9.88
CA SER A 348 -36.94 8.26 -11.08
C SER A 348 -37.46 9.70 -11.02
N ASN A 349 -36.58 10.70 -10.94
CA ASN A 349 -36.94 12.07 -11.27
C ASN A 349 -37.19 12.12 -12.78
N THR A 350 -38.33 11.57 -13.19
CA THR A 350 -38.95 11.93 -14.46
C THR A 350 -39.47 13.33 -14.22
N TYR A 351 -38.68 14.34 -14.59
CA TYR A 351 -39.20 15.68 -14.75
C TYR A 351 -40.26 15.59 -15.84
N ILE A 352 -41.54 15.45 -15.46
CA ILE A 352 -42.64 15.72 -16.36
C ILE A 352 -42.57 17.23 -16.59
N LEU A 353 -42.08 17.62 -17.77
CA LEU A 353 -42.29 18.97 -18.28
C LEU A 353 -43.80 19.19 -18.32
N LYS A 354 -44.34 19.90 -17.33
CA LYS A 354 -45.62 20.56 -17.49
C LYS A 354 -45.39 21.69 -18.49
N THR A 355 -45.72 21.43 -19.75
CA THR A 355 -46.07 22.50 -20.67
C THR A 355 -47.38 23.07 -20.15
N ASP A 356 -47.29 24.23 -19.50
CA ASP A 356 -48.44 25.11 -19.34
C ASP A 356 -48.83 25.59 -20.74
N MET A 357 -49.97 25.11 -21.22
CA MET A 357 -50.72 25.66 -22.34
C MET A 357 -52.17 25.78 -21.87
N GLU A 358 -52.46 26.87 -21.18
CA GLU A 358 -53.79 27.49 -21.17
C GLU A 358 -53.75 28.64 -22.18
N GLU A 359 -54.33 28.43 -23.36
CA GLU A 359 -55.47 29.17 -23.95
C GLU A 359 -55.86 28.57 -25.30
#